data_AF-A0A1S9CEJ6-F1
#
_entry.id   AF-A0A1S9CEJ6-F1
#
_cell.length_a   1.000
_cell.length_b   1.000
_cell.length_c   1.000
_cell.angle_alpha   90.00
_cell.angle_beta   90.00
_cell.angle_gamma   90.00
#
_symmetry.space_group_name_H-M   'P 1'
#
loop_
_entity.id
_entity.type
_entity.pdbx_description
1 polymer ?
#
loop_
_entity_poly.entity_id
_entity_poly.type
_entity_poly.pdbx_seq_one_letter_code
_entity_poly.pdbx_strand_id
1 'polypeptide(L)' 'MYYLAGGTKEDLLASRKELFGTTVYTLRGYATMLKDVLDQNNYCVFGNLTSIDDNKHLLNTVVNV' A
#
# COMPACT_ATOMS: atom_id res chain seq x y z
N MET A 1 4.31 15.68 13.38
CA MET A 1 4.64 14.59 12.43
C MET A 1 5.70 15.04 11.44
N TYR A 2 5.47 16.05 10.59
CA TYR A 2 6.47 16.54 9.62
C TYR A 2 7.80 17.01 10.24
N TYR A 3 7.76 17.76 11.35
CA TYR A 3 8.97 18.18 12.07
C TYR A 3 9.81 17.00 12.60
N LEU A 4 9.15 15.91 13.00
CA LEU A 4 9.82 14.71 13.52
C LEU A 4 10.28 13.77 12.39
N ALA A 5 9.68 13.87 11.21
CA ALA A 5 10.01 13.12 10.01
C ALA A 5 10.98 13.86 9.08
N GLY A 6 11.50 15.03 9.48
CA GLY A 6 12.43 15.84 8.70
C GLY A 6 11.81 16.55 7.48
N GLY A 7 10.49 16.64 7.38
CA GLY A 7 9.81 17.28 6.26
C GLY A 7 9.97 18.80 6.31
N THR A 8 10.38 19.41 5.19
CA THR A 8 10.53 20.86 5.05
C THR A 8 9.21 21.51 4.62
N LYS A 9 9.14 22.84 4.73
CA LYS A 9 7.97 23.60 4.26
C LYS A 9 7.84 23.51 2.72
N GLU A 10 8.98 23.44 2.05
CA GLU A 10 9.11 23.31 0.61
C GLU A 10 8.52 21.96 0.14
N ASP A 11 8.79 20.87 0.85
CA ASP A 11 8.22 19.53 0.55
C ASP A 11 6.69 19.54 0.64
N LEU A 12 6.15 20.24 1.64
CA LEU A 12 4.70 20.40 1.81
C LEU A 12 4.08 21.21 0.67
N LEU A 13 4.76 22.26 0.22
CA LEU A 13 4.30 23.08 -0.90
C LEU A 13 4.37 22.32 -2.22
N ALA A 14 5.42 21.51 -2.43
CA ALA A 14 5.56 20.64 -3.59
C ALA A 14 4.44 19.59 -3.64
N SER A 15 4.25 18.84 -2.54
CA SER A 15 3.18 17.84 -2.42
C SER A 15 1.79 18.45 -2.66
N ARG A 16 1.55 19.68 -2.17
CA ARG A 16 0.29 20.39 -2.42
C ARG A 16 0.09 20.69 -3.90
N LYS A 17 1.12 21.17 -4.61
CA LYS A 17 1.04 21.46 -6.05
C LYS A 17 0.78 20.19 -6.85
N GLU A 18 1.45 19.09 -6.51
CA GLU A 18 1.26 17.78 -7.15
C GLU A 18 -0.17 17.25 -6.94
N LEU A 19 -0.70 17.36 -5.72
CA LEU A 19 -2.06 16.96 -5.39
C LEU A 19 -3.09 17.70 -6.24
N PHE A 20 -3.03 19.04 -6.30
CA PHE A 20 -3.97 19.84 -7.07
C PHE A 20 -3.73 19.79 -8.59
N GLY A 21 -2.53 19.40 -9.03
CA GLY A 21 -2.17 19.22 -10.44
C GLY A 21 -2.45 17.82 -10.99
N THR A 22 -3.04 16.92 -10.20
CA THR A 22 -3.27 15.53 -10.60
C THR A 22 -4.25 15.44 -11.77
N THR A 23 -3.88 14.64 -12.79
CA THR A 23 -4.70 14.41 -13.99
C THR A 23 -5.12 12.94 -14.12
N VAL A 24 -6.07 12.67 -15.01
CA VAL A 24 -6.47 11.29 -15.35
C VAL A 24 -5.29 10.47 -15.89
N TYR A 25 -4.38 11.09 -16.64
CA TYR A 25 -3.17 10.40 -17.14
C TYR A 25 -2.22 10.04 -16.01
N THR A 26 -2.06 10.94 -15.02
CA THR A 26 -1.29 10.68 -13.80
C THR A 26 -1.86 9.46 -13.06
N LEU A 27 -3.18 9.41 -12.87
CA LEU A 27 -3.85 8.29 -12.20
C LEU A 27 -3.65 6.96 -12.95
N ARG A 28 -3.82 6.97 -14.28
CA ARG A 28 -3.59 5.78 -15.12
C ARG A 28 -2.13 5.34 -15.14
N GLY A 29 -1.19 6.27 -14.97
CA GLY A 29 0.25 5.97 -14.87
C GLY A 29 0.61 5.05 -13.71
N TYR A 30 -0.17 5.03 -12.63
CA TYR A 30 0.05 4.11 -11.50
C TYR A 30 -0.30 2.65 -11.81
N ALA A 31 -0.96 2.35 -12.94
CA ALA A 31 -1.41 1.00 -13.26
C ALA A 31 -0.26 -0.02 -13.28
N THR A 32 0.89 0.33 -13.87
CA THR A 32 2.06 -0.55 -13.90
C THR A 32 2.60 -0.82 -12.50
N MET A 33 2.79 0.22 -11.70
CA MET A 33 3.26 0.08 -10.31
C MET A 33 2.31 -0.79 -9.48
N LEU A 34 1.00 -0.58 -9.60
CA LEU A 34 0.01 -1.40 -8.90
C LEU A 34 0.06 -2.86 -9.37
N LYS A 35 0.23 -3.08 -10.67
CA LYS A 35 0.41 -4.43 -11.22
C LYS A 35 1.68 -5.10 -10.67
N ASP A 36 2.80 -4.39 -10.62
CA ASP A 36 4.07 -4.91 -10.11
C ASP A 36 3.98 -5.30 -8.62
N VAL A 37 3.17 -4.58 -7.83
CA VAL A 37 2.91 -4.93 -6.43
C VAL A 37 1.99 -6.15 -6.33
N LEU A 38 0.91 -6.22 -7.12
CA LEU A 38 -0.02 -7.34 -7.11
C LEU A 38 0.64 -8.64 -7.58
N ASP A 39 1.50 -8.58 -8.59
CA ASP A 39 2.20 -9.74 -9.15
C ASP A 39 3.20 -10.37 -8.16
N GLN A 40 3.60 -9.65 -7.10
CA GLN A 40 4.40 -10.22 -6.00
C GLN A 40 3.63 -11.24 -5.15
N ASN A 41 2.29 -11.28 -5.25
CA ASN A 41 1.42 -12.23 -4.54
C ASN A 41 1.70 -12.32 -3.02
N ASN A 42 2.13 -11.23 -2.40
CA ASN A 42 2.49 -11.18 -0.99
C ASN A 42 1.30 -10.69 -0.14
N TYR A 43 0.36 -11.57 0.12
CA TYR A 43 -0.85 -11.28 0.88
C TYR A 43 -0.69 -11.58 2.37
N CYS A 44 -1.12 -10.65 3.22
CA CYS A 44 -1.22 -10.86 4.66
C CYS A 44 -2.67 -10.69 5.08
N VAL A 45 -3.23 -11.71 5.74
CA VAL A 45 -4.63 -11.74 6.20
C VAL A 45 -4.68 -11.94 7.71
N PHE A 46 -5.59 -11.23 8.37
CA PHE A 46 -5.86 -11.41 9.80
C PHE A 46 -7.26 -12.00 9.96
N GLY A 47 -7.37 -13.08 10.73
CA GLY A 47 -8.62 -13.78 10.93
C GLY A 47 -8.61 -14.60 12.22
N ASN A 48 -9.78 -15.08 12.62
CA ASN A 48 -9.88 -16.02 13.73
C ASN A 48 -9.32 -17.40 13.33
N LEU A 49 -9.04 -18.23 14.33
CA LEU A 49 -8.42 -19.55 14.13
C LEU A 49 -9.23 -20.44 13.18
N THR A 50 -10.56 -20.46 13.31
CA THR A 50 -11.44 -21.28 12.48
C THR A 50 -11.34 -20.90 11.00
N SER A 51 -11.49 -19.60 10.69
CA SER A 51 -11.45 -19.13 9.30
C SER A 51 -10.07 -19.30 8.66
N ILE A 52 -8.99 -19.16 9.44
CA ILE A 52 -7.63 -19.44 8.98
C ILE A 52 -7.45 -20.94 8.71
N ASP A 53 -7.94 -21.81 9.61
CA ASP A 53 -7.85 -23.27 9.46
C ASP A 53 -8.57 -23.77 8.21
N ASP A 54 -9.82 -23.32 8.00
CA ASP A 54 -10.65 -23.68 6.83
C ASP A 54 -9.98 -23.30 5.49
N ASN A 55 -9.14 -22.24 5.50
CA ASN A 55 -8.50 -21.68 4.31
C ASN A 55 -6.98 -21.88 4.28
N LYS A 56 -6.42 -22.76 5.12
CA LYS A 56 -4.96 -23.02 5.20
C LYS A 56 -4.33 -23.33 3.85
N HIS A 57 -5.06 -23.97 2.95
CA HIS A 57 -4.59 -24.31 1.61
C HIS A 57 -4.27 -23.09 0.72
N LEU A 58 -4.78 -21.90 1.08
CA LEU A 58 -4.49 -20.63 0.40
C LEU A 58 -3.31 -19.87 1.02
N LEU A 59 -2.77 -20.34 2.15
CA LEU A 59 -1.81 -19.60 2.98
C LEU A 59 -0.48 -20.33 3.03
N ASN A 60 0.62 -19.61 2.75
CA ASN A 60 1.96 -20.17 2.84
C ASN A 60 2.47 -20.26 4.29
N THR A 61 2.14 -19.27 5.12
CA THR A 61 2.63 -19.15 6.49
C THR A 61 1.51 -18.65 7.40
N VAL A 62 1.38 -19.24 8.59
CA VAL A 62 0.47 -18.79 9.64
C VAL A 62 1.27 -18.44 10.87
N VAL A 63 1.11 -17.22 11.38
CA VAL A 63 1.75 -16.74 12.61
C VAL A 63 0.67 -16.50 13.66
N ASN A 64 0.80 -17.14 14.81
CA ASN A 64 -0.05 -16.85 15.97
C ASN A 64 0.58 -15.71 16.77
N VAL A 65 -0.15 -14.60 16.89
CA VAL A 65 0.24 -13.40 17.64
C VAL A 65 -0.56 -13.32 18.93
#